data_AF-A0A7J8IUY1-F1
#
_entry.id   AF-A0A7J8IUY1-F1
#
_cell.length_a   1.000
_cell.length_b   1.000
_cell.length_c   1.000
_cell.angle_alpha   90.00
_cell.angle_beta   90.00
_cell.angle_gamma   90.00
#
_symmetry.space_group_name_H-M   'P 1'
#
loop_
_entity.id
_entity.type
_entity.pdbx_description
1 polymer ?
#
loop_
_entity_poly.entity_id
_entity_poly.type
_entity_poly.pdbx_seq_one_letter_code
_entity_poly.pdbx_strand_id
1 'polypeptide(L)'
;MGLHGDSRGSAPGRAAEVGPRRSRGLCGGVAVFAAVAGVFTLTLPPSVPGGDSGELITAAHELGVAHPPGYPLFTLVAKLAIILFPFGSVAYRVNLLCGLFGAVAASLLFFTVFR
;
A
#
# COMPACT_ATOMS: atom_id res chain seq x y z
N MET A 1 19.60 -12.77 71.58
CA MET A 1 19.74 -11.36 71.19
C MET A 1 20.70 -11.31 70.00
N GLY A 2 20.19 -11.03 68.80
CA GLY A 2 20.93 -11.07 67.54
C GLY A 2 19.96 -10.98 66.36
N LEU A 3 19.82 -9.75 65.84
CA LEU A 3 18.84 -9.28 64.85
C LEU A 3 19.18 -9.80 63.44
N HIS A 4 18.20 -10.26 62.66
CA HIS A 4 17.52 -9.51 61.58
C HIS A 4 18.47 -8.97 60.49
N GLY A 5 18.37 -9.57 59.29
CA GLY A 5 19.13 -9.17 58.11
C GLY A 5 18.57 -9.83 56.84
N ASP A 6 17.38 -9.37 56.46
CA ASP A 6 16.62 -9.76 55.28
C ASP A 6 17.33 -9.24 54.01
N SER A 7 18.05 -10.10 53.27
CA SER A 7 18.70 -9.72 52.01
C SER A 7 17.84 -10.13 50.82
N ARG A 8 16.81 -9.30 50.55
CA ARG A 8 16.12 -9.23 49.27
C ARG A 8 17.10 -8.72 48.21
N GLY A 9 17.49 -9.57 47.28
CA GLY A 9 18.45 -9.24 46.22
C GLY A 9 17.99 -9.73 44.85
N SER A 10 17.28 -8.86 44.14
CA SER A 10 17.24 -8.74 42.68
C SER A 10 16.61 -9.90 41.89
N ALA A 11 15.29 -9.80 41.69
CA ALA A 11 14.64 -10.41 40.54
C ALA A 11 15.30 -9.85 39.25
N PRO A 12 15.75 -10.69 38.30
CA PRO A 12 16.22 -10.20 37.03
C PRO A 12 15.06 -9.53 36.31
N GLY A 13 15.22 -8.23 36.01
CA GLY A 13 14.28 -7.46 35.23
C GLY A 13 13.97 -8.22 33.95
N ARG A 14 12.68 -8.55 33.76
CA ARG A 14 12.16 -9.06 32.50
C ARG A 14 12.49 -8.02 31.43
N ALA A 15 13.56 -8.26 30.68
CA ALA A 15 13.77 -7.63 29.39
C ALA A 15 12.44 -7.79 28.63
N ALA A 16 11.85 -6.67 28.25
CA ALA A 16 10.69 -6.64 27.40
C ALA A 16 11.13 -7.22 26.04
N GLU A 17 11.04 -8.55 25.91
CA GLU A 17 11.13 -9.27 24.66
C GLU A 17 10.12 -8.63 23.70
N VAL A 18 10.64 -7.88 22.72
CA VAL A 18 9.88 -7.37 21.59
C VAL A 18 9.45 -8.59 20.77
N GLY A 19 8.32 -9.17 21.14
CA GLY A 19 7.94 -10.50 20.69
C GLY A 19 7.75 -10.62 19.16
N PRO A 20 7.93 -11.83 18.59
CA PRO A 20 7.88 -12.12 17.14
C PRO A 20 6.54 -11.87 16.43
N ARG A 21 5.51 -11.40 17.12
CA ARG A 21 4.18 -11.16 16.52
C ARG A 21 4.21 -10.02 15.50
N ARG A 22 5.07 -9.01 15.68
CA ARG A 22 5.16 -7.86 14.76
C ARG A 22 5.80 -8.24 13.42
N SER A 23 6.82 -9.11 13.42
CA SER A 23 7.51 -9.53 12.20
C SER A 23 6.65 -10.43 11.32
N ARG A 24 5.86 -11.34 11.91
CA ARG A 24 4.91 -12.20 11.18
C ARG A 24 3.82 -11.40 10.45
N GLY A 25 3.29 -10.35 11.09
CA GLY A 25 2.34 -9.45 10.45
C GLY A 25 2.94 -8.69 9.27
N LEU A 26 4.19 -8.21 9.40
CA LEU A 26 4.88 -7.55 8.30
C LEU A 26 5.09 -8.48 7.10
N CYS A 27 5.60 -9.70 7.34
CA CYS A 27 5.76 -10.71 6.28
C CYS A 27 4.43 -11.01 5.58
N GLY A 28 3.34 -11.15 6.33
CA GLY A 28 2.01 -11.37 5.77
C GLY A 28 1.53 -10.20 4.89
N GLY A 29 1.66 -8.97 5.36
CA GLY A 29 1.29 -7.78 4.57
C GLY A 29 2.11 -7.61 3.30
N VAL A 30 3.42 -7.91 3.36
CA VAL A 30 4.30 -7.90 2.17
C VAL A 30 3.91 -9.00 1.18
N ALA A 31 3.58 -10.20 1.67
CA ALA A 31 3.13 -11.29 0.82
C ALA A 31 1.81 -10.96 0.10
N VAL A 32 0.85 -10.37 0.81
CA VAL A 32 -0.42 -9.90 0.22
C VAL A 32 -0.17 -8.83 -0.84
N PHE A 33 0.66 -7.84 -0.54
CA PHE A 33 1.04 -6.80 -1.51
C PHE A 33 1.64 -7.41 -2.78
N ALA A 34 2.65 -8.28 -2.63
CA ALA A 34 3.36 -8.87 -3.76
C ALA A 34 2.42 -9.76 -4.62
N ALA A 35 1.56 -10.54 -3.98
CA ALA A 35 0.59 -11.38 -4.69
C ALA A 35 -0.41 -10.52 -5.49
N VAL A 36 -1.02 -9.51 -4.86
CA VAL A 36 -2.02 -8.66 -5.53
C VAL A 36 -1.38 -7.80 -6.62
N ALA A 37 -0.21 -7.21 -6.35
CA ALA A 37 0.54 -6.44 -7.35
C ALA A 37 0.92 -7.31 -8.56
N GLY A 38 1.35 -8.55 -8.33
CA GLY A 38 1.64 -9.51 -9.39
C GLY A 38 0.42 -9.82 -10.24
N VAL A 39 -0.71 -10.15 -9.61
CA VAL A 39 -1.98 -10.41 -10.32
C VAL A 39 -2.41 -9.20 -11.14
N PHE A 40 -2.47 -8.02 -10.54
CA PHE A 40 -2.91 -6.80 -11.24
C PHE A 40 -1.97 -6.38 -12.37
N THR A 41 -0.67 -6.64 -12.25
CA THR A 41 0.29 -6.38 -13.33
C THR A 41 0.09 -7.37 -14.49
N LEU A 42 -0.21 -8.64 -14.20
CA LEU A 42 -0.45 -9.68 -15.22
C LEU A 42 -1.79 -9.54 -15.93
N THR A 43 -2.82 -9.04 -15.24
CA THR A 43 -4.17 -8.84 -15.81
C THR A 43 -4.41 -7.40 -16.29
N LEU A 44 -3.36 -6.60 -16.37
CA LEU A 44 -3.48 -5.17 -16.67
C LEU A 44 -3.92 -4.94 -18.13
N PRO A 45 -4.95 -4.09 -18.37
CA PRO A 45 -5.29 -3.69 -19.74
C PRO A 45 -4.15 -2.85 -20.36
N PRO A 46 -3.69 -3.16 -21.58
CA PRO A 46 -2.62 -2.40 -22.26
C PRO A 46 -3.10 -1.04 -22.80
N SER A 47 -4.41 -0.84 -22.88
CA SER A 47 -5.06 0.35 -23.42
C SER A 47 -6.18 0.84 -22.49
N VAL A 48 -7.02 1.75 -22.98
CA VAL A 48 -8.14 2.35 -22.24
C VAL A 48 -9.20 1.27 -21.93
N PRO A 49 -9.43 0.94 -20.65
CA PRO A 49 -10.52 0.06 -20.24
C PRO A 49 -11.89 0.71 -20.49
N GLY A 50 -12.97 -0.07 -20.35
CA GLY A 50 -14.33 0.45 -20.44
C GLY A 50 -14.72 1.39 -19.28
N GLY A 51 -15.94 1.92 -19.34
CA GLY A 51 -16.50 2.79 -18.31
C GLY A 51 -15.98 4.23 -18.39
N ASP A 52 -15.70 4.83 -17.24
CA ASP A 52 -15.17 6.19 -17.08
C ASP A 52 -13.65 6.28 -17.29
N SER A 53 -12.96 5.15 -17.49
CA SER A 53 -11.50 5.10 -17.61
C SER A 53 -10.97 6.02 -18.71
N GLY A 54 -11.63 6.08 -19.88
CA GLY A 54 -11.20 6.94 -20.98
C GLY A 54 -11.26 8.42 -20.63
N GLU A 55 -12.31 8.84 -19.93
CA GLU A 55 -12.46 10.21 -19.45
C GLU A 55 -11.41 10.53 -18.38
N LEU A 56 -11.25 9.65 -17.39
CA LEU A 56 -10.30 9.85 -16.29
C LEU A 56 -8.84 9.87 -16.76
N ILE A 57 -8.46 8.98 -17.69
CA ILE A 57 -7.12 8.94 -18.28
C ILE A 57 -6.88 10.20 -19.12
N THR A 58 -7.88 10.66 -19.88
CA THR A 58 -7.76 11.89 -20.68
C THR A 58 -7.64 13.12 -19.79
N ALA A 59 -8.48 13.23 -18.74
CA ALA A 59 -8.40 14.28 -17.76
C ALA A 59 -7.02 14.30 -17.07
N ALA A 60 -6.51 13.14 -16.65
CA ALA A 60 -5.16 13.02 -16.11
C ALA A 60 -4.07 13.42 -17.11
N HIS A 61 -4.21 13.06 -18.40
CA HIS A 61 -3.23 13.39 -19.42
C HIS A 61 -3.18 14.90 -19.71
N GLU A 62 -4.34 15.55 -19.81
CA GLU A 62 -4.46 16.98 -20.14
C GLU A 62 -4.43 17.89 -18.90
N LEU A 63 -4.37 17.33 -17.69
CA LEU A 63 -4.65 18.07 -16.44
C LEU A 63 -6.04 18.77 -16.47
N GLY A 64 -7.01 18.10 -17.10
CA GLY A 64 -8.39 18.53 -17.18
C GLY A 64 -9.21 18.11 -15.96
N VAL A 65 -10.51 18.42 -16.03
CA VAL A 65 -11.50 18.07 -15.01
C VAL A 65 -12.43 17.03 -15.61
N ALA A 66 -12.50 15.85 -14.98
CA ALA A 66 -13.48 14.83 -15.34
C ALA A 66 -14.89 15.21 -14.83
N HIS A 67 -15.89 14.38 -15.10
CA HIS A 67 -17.24 14.54 -14.59
C HIS A 67 -17.24 14.79 -13.07
N PRO A 68 -18.23 15.53 -12.53
CA PRO A 68 -18.29 15.82 -11.09
C PRO A 68 -18.12 14.55 -10.25
N PRO A 69 -17.20 14.53 -9.26
CA PRO A 69 -16.57 15.67 -8.58
C PRO A 69 -15.21 16.14 -9.18
N GLY A 70 -14.80 15.65 -10.34
CA GLY A 70 -13.59 16.09 -11.06
C GLY A 70 -12.28 15.38 -10.69
N TYR A 71 -12.26 14.61 -9.59
CA TYR A 71 -11.16 13.72 -9.17
C TYR A 71 -9.74 14.37 -9.16
N PRO A 72 -9.56 15.57 -8.58
CA PRO A 72 -8.31 16.34 -8.72
C PRO A 72 -7.06 15.61 -8.20
N LEU A 73 -7.17 14.89 -7.07
CA LEU A 73 -6.04 14.12 -6.53
C LEU A 73 -5.61 13.01 -7.50
N PHE A 74 -6.58 12.29 -8.06
CA PHE A 74 -6.30 11.24 -9.04
C PHE A 74 -5.62 11.84 -10.27
N THR A 75 -6.16 12.92 -10.85
CA THR A 75 -5.60 13.61 -12.01
C THR A 75 -4.14 13.98 -11.81
N LEU A 76 -3.79 14.57 -10.66
CA LEU A 76 -2.42 14.98 -10.35
C LEU A 76 -1.46 13.80 -10.19
N VAL A 77 -1.85 12.77 -9.44
CA VAL A 77 -1.01 11.59 -9.21
C VAL A 77 -0.85 10.77 -10.49
N ALA A 78 -1.92 10.63 -11.28
CA ALA A 78 -1.88 9.96 -12.58
C ALA A 78 -0.99 10.73 -13.56
N LYS A 79 -1.08 12.08 -13.62
CA LYS A 79 -0.15 12.90 -14.43
C LYS A 79 1.31 12.69 -14.00
N LEU A 80 1.58 12.66 -12.69
CA LEU A 80 2.92 12.40 -12.18
C LEU A 80 3.44 11.02 -12.62
N ALA A 81 2.61 9.97 -12.54
CA ALA A 81 2.96 8.64 -13.01
C ALA A 81 3.21 8.61 -14.53
N ILE A 82 2.39 9.31 -15.31
CA ILE A 82 2.57 9.42 -16.77
C ILE A 82 3.94 10.03 -17.12
N ILE A 83 4.38 11.05 -16.37
CA ILE A 83 5.67 11.73 -16.57
C ILE A 83 6.84 10.87 -16.09
N LEU A 84 6.72 10.25 -14.91
CA LEU A 84 7.83 9.52 -14.28
C LEU A 84 8.12 8.16 -14.94
N PHE A 85 7.12 7.54 -15.58
CA PHE A 85 7.24 6.22 -16.21
C PHE A 85 7.11 6.34 -17.74
N PRO A 86 8.20 6.61 -18.50
CA PRO A 86 8.14 6.85 -19.95
C PRO A 86 8.06 5.57 -20.80
N PHE A 87 7.35 4.54 -20.33
CA PHE A 87 7.17 3.28 -21.06
C PHE A 87 5.69 2.91 -21.22
N GLY A 88 5.38 2.18 -22.30
CA GLY A 88 4.00 1.82 -22.64
C GLY A 88 3.13 3.03 -22.99
N SER A 89 1.84 2.76 -23.19
CA SER A 89 0.82 3.78 -23.48
C SER A 89 0.51 4.62 -22.23
N VAL A 90 -0.06 5.82 -22.41
CA VAL A 90 -0.55 6.65 -21.29
C VAL A 90 -1.55 5.86 -20.44
N ALA A 91 -2.48 5.16 -21.09
CA ALA A 91 -3.46 4.32 -20.42
C ALA A 91 -2.79 3.21 -19.60
N TYR A 92 -1.77 2.54 -20.15
CA TYR A 92 -1.02 1.51 -19.44
C TYR A 92 -0.38 2.05 -18.14
N ARG A 93 0.24 3.23 -18.19
CA ARG A 93 0.86 3.86 -17.01
C ARG A 93 -0.16 4.17 -15.90
N VAL A 94 -1.33 4.69 -16.29
CA VAL A 94 -2.42 4.97 -15.34
C VAL A 94 -3.01 3.69 -14.78
N ASN A 95 -3.25 2.68 -15.63
CA ASN A 95 -3.73 1.37 -15.19
C ASN A 95 -2.75 0.75 -14.18
N LEU A 96 -1.44 0.81 -14.45
CA LEU A 96 -0.41 0.27 -13.57
C LEU A 96 -0.42 0.97 -12.20
N LEU A 97 -0.54 2.30 -12.18
CA LEU A 97 -0.71 3.07 -10.95
C LEU A 97 -1.93 2.60 -10.14
N CYS A 98 -3.09 2.44 -10.78
CA CYS A 98 -4.30 1.94 -10.14
C CYS A 98 -4.09 0.54 -9.55
N GLY A 99 -3.40 -0.34 -10.29
CA GLY A 99 -3.04 -1.68 -9.82
C GLY A 99 -2.15 -1.64 -8.58
N LEU A 100 -1.13 -0.77 -8.56
CA LEU A 100 -0.25 -0.61 -7.40
C LEU A 100 -1.00 -0.09 -6.17
N PHE A 101 -1.87 0.90 -6.33
CA PHE A 101 -2.71 1.39 -5.22
C PHE A 101 -3.70 0.34 -4.71
N GLY A 102 -4.28 -0.47 -5.60
CA GLY A 102 -5.10 -1.61 -5.19
C GLY A 102 -4.32 -2.63 -4.36
N ALA A 103 -3.06 -2.92 -4.74
CA ALA A 103 -2.19 -3.81 -3.96
C ALA A 103 -1.82 -3.23 -2.59
N VAL A 104 -1.53 -1.92 -2.51
CA VAL A 104 -1.30 -1.22 -1.22
C VAL A 104 -2.55 -1.30 -0.35
N ALA A 105 -3.73 -1.00 -0.90
CA ALA A 105 -4.99 -1.07 -0.17
C ALA A 105 -5.25 -2.47 0.39
N ALA A 106 -5.00 -3.53 -0.40
CA ALA A 106 -5.12 -4.91 0.06
C ALA A 106 -4.15 -5.26 1.21
N SER A 107 -2.92 -4.76 1.15
CA SER A 107 -1.94 -4.93 2.23
C SER A 107 -2.35 -4.20 3.51
N LEU A 108 -2.86 -2.96 3.39
CA LEU A 108 -3.39 -2.21 4.52
C LEU A 108 -4.61 -2.89 5.13
N LEU A 109 -5.50 -3.44 4.31
CA LEU A 109 -6.65 -4.21 4.76
C LEU A 109 -6.20 -5.44 5.58
N PHE A 110 -5.18 -6.17 5.12
CA PHE A 110 -4.58 -7.26 5.88
C PHE A 110 -4.14 -6.81 7.28
N PHE A 111 -3.47 -5.65 7.38
CA PHE A 111 -3.08 -5.12 8.69
C PHE A 111 -4.29 -4.73 9.56
N THR A 112 -5.37 -4.20 9.00
CA THR A 112 -6.56 -3.86 9.80
C THR A 112 -7.33 -5.08 10.32
N VAL A 113 -7.25 -6.23 9.63
CA VAL A 113 -8.00 -7.44 9.99
C VAL A 113 -7.20 -8.36 10.92
N PHE A 114 -5.89 -8.48 10.69
CA PHE A 114 -5.05 -9.49 11.35
C PHE A 114 -4.08 -8.94 12.40
N ARG A 115 -4.09 -7.63 12.67
CA ARG A 115 -3.19 -6.99 13.66
C ARG A 115 -3.98 -6.11 14.62
#